data_AF-A0A076Q2B1-F1
#
_entry.id   AF-A0A076Q2B1-F1
#
_cell.length_a   1.000
_cell.length_b   1.000
_cell.length_c   1.000
_cell.angle_alpha   90.00
_cell.angle_beta   90.00
_cell.angle_gamma   90.00
#
_symmetry.space_group_name_H-M   'P 1'
#
loop_
_entity.id
_entity.type
_entity.pdbx_description
1 polymer ?
#
loop_
_entity_poly.entity_id
_entity_poly.type
_entity_poly.pdbx_seq_one_letter_code
_entity_poly.pdbx_strand_id
1 'polypeptide(L)'
;FISLGTKYRLRLVNAAIDTHWKFMIDNHTMTVIAADLVPIVPYTAEYISIGMGQRYDVIVEADQDSDADYWIRSIAQTCSDIYDSVNVKGILRYNASSTSDPTTSAYSYSDSCDDEDISNLVPYVALDANLDDLEDDFEVTVSKPNSVLFKWAMTSTTFVTDWADPTLLQVENGFTNFTNASNVIELPTAGVWAYFVIETANSIPHPIHNHG
;
A
#
# COMPACT_ATOMS: atom_id res chain seq x y z
N PHE A 1 -16.46 17.73 11.52
CA PHE A 1 -17.81 17.31 11.91
C PHE A 1 -18.47 16.69 10.69
N ILE A 2 -19.29 15.67 10.90
CA ILE A 2 -20.07 15.00 9.84
C ILE A 2 -21.57 15.15 10.13
N SER A 3 -22.40 14.98 9.12
CA SER A 3 -23.85 15.15 9.20
C SER A 3 -24.54 13.81 9.06
N LEU A 4 -25.44 13.51 9.99
CA LEU A 4 -26.21 12.26 10.00
C LEU A 4 -26.89 12.01 8.63
N GLY A 5 -26.81 10.77 8.15
CA GLY A 5 -27.32 10.33 6.85
C GLY A 5 -26.48 10.74 5.64
N THR A 6 -25.38 11.48 5.82
CA THR A 6 -24.51 11.90 4.71
C THR A 6 -23.44 10.85 4.41
N LYS A 7 -23.18 10.61 3.13
CA LYS A 7 -22.08 9.76 2.66
C LYS A 7 -20.84 10.59 2.35
N TYR A 8 -19.71 10.21 2.93
CA TYR A 8 -18.43 10.90 2.76
C TYR A 8 -17.45 10.00 2.02
N ARG A 9 -16.81 10.52 0.98
CA ARG A 9 -15.66 9.87 0.34
C ARG A 9 -14.39 10.29 1.05
N LEU A 10 -13.68 9.31 1.63
CA LEU A 10 -12.35 9.47 2.18
C LEU A 10 -11.34 8.88 1.18
N ARG A 11 -10.21 9.56 1.03
CA ARG A 11 -9.10 9.14 0.16
C ARG A 11 -7.92 8.82 1.06
N LEU A 12 -7.78 7.55 1.40
CA LEU A 12 -6.73 7.07 2.28
C LEU A 12 -5.44 6.98 1.50
N VAL A 13 -4.34 7.44 2.10
CA VAL A 13 -2.99 7.36 1.55
C VAL A 13 -2.06 6.97 2.68
N ASN A 14 -1.33 5.87 2.52
CA ASN A 14 -0.25 5.56 3.44
C ASN A 14 1.05 6.18 2.92
N ALA A 15 1.43 7.32 3.50
CA ALA A 15 2.67 8.04 3.20
C ALA A 15 3.76 7.80 4.26
N ALA A 16 3.66 6.73 5.05
CA ALA A 16 4.65 6.40 6.07
C ALA A 16 5.99 5.99 5.44
N ILE A 17 7.08 6.16 6.21
CA ILE A 17 8.42 5.73 5.82
C ILE A 17 8.55 4.20 5.92
N ASP A 18 8.03 3.61 7.00
CA ASP A 18 8.19 2.18 7.33
C ASP A 18 7.02 1.71 8.22
N THR A 19 5.78 1.93 7.78
CA THR A 19 4.62 1.51 8.59
C THR A 19 3.45 1.02 7.76
N HIS A 20 3.00 -0.20 8.06
CA HIS A 20 1.75 -0.77 7.56
C HIS A 20 0.63 -0.50 8.55
N TRP A 21 -0.52 -0.04 8.06
CA TRP A 21 -1.64 0.34 8.92
C TRP A 21 -2.86 -0.56 8.70
N LYS A 22 -3.58 -0.84 9.79
CA LYS A 22 -5.03 -1.11 9.71
C LYS A 22 -5.74 0.21 10.04
N PHE A 23 -6.39 0.78 9.04
CA PHE A 23 -7.21 1.98 9.20
C PHE A 23 -8.66 1.59 9.50
N MET A 24 -9.29 2.21 10.49
CA MET A 24 -10.71 1.98 10.81
C MET A 24 -11.35 3.21 11.45
N ILE A 25 -12.68 3.24 11.44
CA ILE A 25 -13.47 4.21 12.17
C ILE A 25 -14.41 3.41 13.07
N ASP A 26 -14.29 3.56 14.38
CA ASP A 26 -15.08 2.79 15.33
C ASP A 26 -16.58 2.89 15.00
N ASN A 27 -17.28 1.76 15.07
CA ASN A 27 -18.70 1.59 14.77
C ASN A 27 -19.12 1.89 13.31
N HIS A 28 -18.23 2.35 12.43
CA HIS A 28 -18.55 2.60 11.04
C HIS A 28 -17.91 1.56 10.14
N THR A 29 -18.65 1.13 9.12
CA THR A 29 -18.08 0.36 8.01
C THR A 29 -17.69 1.30 6.86
N MET A 30 -16.80 0.82 6.01
CA MET A 30 -16.29 1.53 4.85
C MET A 30 -16.65 0.74 3.59
N THR A 31 -17.30 1.39 2.63
CA THR A 31 -17.47 0.83 1.28
C THR A 31 -16.26 1.22 0.44
N VAL A 32 -15.37 0.28 0.15
CA VAL A 32 -14.18 0.49 -0.67
C VAL A 32 -14.60 0.55 -2.13
N ILE A 33 -14.13 1.56 -2.87
CA ILE A 33 -14.56 1.82 -4.26
C ILE A 33 -13.39 1.97 -5.23
N ALA A 34 -12.17 2.13 -4.73
CA ALA A 34 -10.95 2.09 -5.54
C ALA A 34 -9.78 1.59 -4.70
N ALA A 35 -8.88 0.86 -5.36
CA ALA A 35 -7.55 0.55 -4.88
C ALA A 35 -6.55 1.27 -5.79
N ASP A 36 -5.66 2.05 -5.21
CA ASP A 36 -4.70 2.87 -5.93
C ASP A 36 -5.37 3.84 -6.94
N LEU A 37 -5.05 3.74 -8.22
CA LEU A 37 -5.67 4.53 -9.29
C LEU A 37 -6.70 3.73 -10.09
N VAL A 38 -7.14 2.59 -9.54
CA VAL A 38 -8.04 1.63 -10.21
C VAL A 38 -9.36 1.55 -9.45
N PRO A 39 -10.48 2.03 -10.02
CA PRO A 39 -11.80 1.77 -9.48
C PRO A 39 -12.09 0.26 -9.43
N ILE A 40 -12.69 -0.19 -8.34
CA ILE A 40 -13.02 -1.60 -8.13
C ILE A 40 -14.53 -1.81 -7.97
N VAL A 41 -14.98 -3.05 -8.09
CA VAL A 41 -16.33 -3.45 -7.65
C VAL A 41 -16.42 -3.19 -6.14
N PRO A 42 -17.41 -2.41 -5.67
CA PRO A 42 -17.42 -2.03 -4.25
C PRO A 42 -17.61 -3.21 -3.30
N TYR A 43 -16.86 -3.22 -2.20
CA TYR A 43 -17.06 -4.13 -1.07
C TYR A 43 -17.07 -3.37 0.25
N THR A 44 -17.61 -3.97 1.30
CA THR A 44 -17.70 -3.36 2.64
C THR A 44 -16.69 -3.98 3.58
N ALA A 45 -15.99 -3.15 4.33
CA ALA A 45 -14.98 -3.56 5.31
C ALA A 45 -15.10 -2.76 6.62
N GLU A 46 -14.74 -3.39 7.74
CA GLU A 46 -14.65 -2.73 9.06
C GLU A 46 -13.32 -2.00 9.24
N TYR A 47 -12.27 -2.49 8.59
CA TYR A 47 -10.95 -1.87 8.53
C TYR A 47 -10.35 -2.03 7.14
N ILE A 48 -9.36 -1.20 6.82
CA ILE A 48 -8.57 -1.27 5.58
C ILE A 48 -7.12 -1.55 5.95
N SER A 49 -6.59 -2.64 5.42
CA SER A 49 -5.16 -2.92 5.40
C SER A 49 -4.49 -2.08 4.31
N ILE A 50 -3.53 -1.24 4.69
CA ILE A 50 -2.91 -0.31 3.74
C ILE A 50 -1.39 -0.23 3.96
N GLY A 51 -0.65 -0.77 2.98
CA GLY A 51 0.81 -0.71 2.90
C GLY A 51 1.32 0.63 2.39
N MET A 52 2.60 0.90 2.58
CA MET A 52 3.20 2.19 2.20
C MET A 52 3.08 2.41 0.69
N GLY A 53 2.70 3.63 0.30
CA GLY A 53 2.46 4.00 -1.09
C GLY A 53 1.06 3.65 -1.62
N GLN A 54 0.32 2.74 -0.97
CA GLN A 54 -1.03 2.38 -1.41
C GLN A 54 -2.06 3.47 -1.10
N ARG A 55 -3.14 3.47 -1.88
CA ARG A 55 -4.32 4.32 -1.67
C ARG A 55 -5.59 3.47 -1.70
N TYR A 56 -6.56 3.87 -0.89
CA TYR A 56 -7.92 3.35 -1.00
C TYR A 56 -8.91 4.51 -0.95
N ASP A 57 -9.85 4.51 -1.89
CA ASP A 57 -11.02 5.38 -1.80
C ASP A 57 -12.14 4.60 -1.13
N VAL A 58 -12.67 5.17 -0.05
CA VAL A 58 -13.76 4.57 0.72
C VAL A 58 -14.91 5.53 0.90
N ILE A 59 -16.13 5.00 0.95
CA ILE A 59 -17.33 5.73 1.33
C ILE A 59 -17.71 5.32 2.75
N VAL A 60 -17.85 6.32 3.63
CA VAL A 60 -18.36 6.17 4.99
C VAL A 60 -19.73 6.82 5.06
N GLU A 61 -20.74 6.06 5.46
CA GLU A 61 -22.06 6.61 5.75
C GLU A 61 -22.11 7.07 7.20
N ALA A 62 -22.59 8.28 7.43
CA ALA A 62 -22.76 8.84 8.76
C ALA A 62 -24.08 8.34 9.37
N ASP A 63 -24.15 7.06 9.76
CA ASP A 63 -25.36 6.37 10.20
C ASP A 63 -25.37 5.97 11.69
N GLN A 64 -24.38 6.43 12.45
CA GLN A 64 -24.24 6.13 13.88
C GLN A 64 -24.89 7.20 14.78
N ASP A 65 -24.88 6.96 16.10
CA ASP A 65 -25.43 7.87 17.10
C ASP A 65 -24.79 9.26 17.03
N SER A 66 -25.61 10.27 16.71
CA SER A 66 -25.13 11.65 16.51
C SER A 66 -24.74 12.37 17.79
N ASP A 67 -25.07 11.82 18.96
CA ASP A 67 -24.66 12.36 20.26
C ASP A 67 -23.30 11.80 20.74
N ALA A 68 -22.73 10.83 20.01
CA ALA A 68 -21.44 10.22 20.32
C ALA A 68 -20.30 10.75 19.43
N ASP A 69 -19.07 10.62 19.95
CA ASP A 69 -17.83 10.79 19.20
C ASP A 69 -17.15 9.43 19.01
N TYR A 70 -16.48 9.24 17.87
CA TYR A 70 -15.87 7.96 17.46
C TYR A 70 -14.38 8.12 17.21
N TRP A 71 -13.58 7.13 17.61
CA TRP A 71 -12.18 7.09 17.22
C TRP A 71 -12.04 6.75 15.73
N ILE A 72 -11.21 7.53 15.03
CA ILE A 72 -10.57 7.12 13.79
C ILE A 72 -9.22 6.54 14.19
N ARG A 73 -8.87 5.34 13.74
CA ARG A 73 -7.65 4.65 14.16
C ARG A 73 -6.79 4.30 12.96
N SER A 74 -5.49 4.50 13.12
CA SER A 74 -4.47 3.86 12.29
C SER A 74 -3.63 3.01 13.22
N ILE A 75 -3.77 1.69 13.14
CA ILE A 75 -3.06 0.77 14.04
C ILE A 75 -1.87 0.19 13.29
N ALA A 76 -0.66 0.43 13.79
CA ALA A 76 0.55 -0.12 13.18
C ALA A 76 0.60 -1.63 13.38
N GLN A 77 0.98 -2.36 12.35
CA GLN A 77 1.08 -3.82 12.37
C GLN A 77 2.50 -4.27 12.74
N THR A 78 2.68 -5.56 13.07
CA THR A 78 3.95 -6.09 13.61
C THR A 78 5.16 -5.97 12.68
N CYS A 79 4.99 -5.74 11.38
CA CYS A 79 6.10 -5.41 10.47
C CYS A 79 6.60 -3.96 10.62
N SER A 80 6.14 -3.22 11.61
CA SER A 80 6.47 -1.81 11.82
C SER A 80 6.91 -1.58 13.26
N ASP A 81 8.02 -0.84 13.45
CA ASP A 81 8.52 -0.47 14.76
C ASP A 81 8.25 1.01 15.05
N ILE A 82 7.16 1.27 15.79
CA ILE A 82 6.74 2.60 16.19
C ILE A 82 6.53 2.65 17.70
N TYR A 83 6.90 3.77 18.32
CA TYR A 83 6.85 3.97 19.76
C TYR A 83 5.46 3.71 20.38
N ASP A 84 4.38 4.09 19.68
CA ASP A 84 3.01 3.89 20.14
C ASP A 84 2.11 3.46 18.97
N SER A 85 1.98 2.15 18.77
CA SER A 85 1.30 1.53 17.63
C SER A 85 -0.22 1.67 17.64
N VAL A 86 -0.82 1.99 18.79
CA VAL A 86 -2.29 2.01 18.97
C VAL A 86 -2.85 3.40 19.30
N ASN A 87 -1.98 4.38 19.55
CA ASN A 87 -2.39 5.75 19.87
C ASN A 87 -2.26 6.73 18.69
N VAL A 88 -2.19 6.21 17.47
CA VAL A 88 -2.32 7.02 16.24
C VAL A 88 -3.81 7.12 15.91
N LYS A 89 -4.44 8.17 16.45
CA LYS A 89 -5.90 8.33 16.39
C LYS A 89 -6.32 9.72 15.92
N GLY A 90 -7.46 9.78 15.25
CA GLY A 90 -8.24 10.98 15.00
C GLY A 90 -9.62 10.86 15.64
N ILE A 91 -10.42 11.92 15.57
CA ILE A 91 -11.77 11.95 16.15
C ILE A 91 -12.78 12.29 15.06
N LEU A 92 -13.81 11.45 14.93
CA LEU A 92 -14.98 11.67 14.10
C LEU A 92 -16.11 12.19 15.00
N ARG A 93 -16.60 13.40 14.71
CA ARG A 93 -17.66 14.07 15.49
C ARG A 93 -18.89 14.32 14.64
N TYR A 94 -20.06 13.91 15.11
CA TYR A 94 -21.34 14.36 14.57
C TYR A 94 -21.68 15.76 15.11
N ASN A 95 -21.54 15.94 16.43
CA ASN A 95 -21.74 17.21 17.10
C ASN A 95 -20.47 18.08 17.07
N ALA A 96 -20.50 19.20 16.34
CA ALA A 96 -19.37 20.13 16.24
C ALA A 96 -19.03 20.86 17.55
N SER A 97 -19.94 20.86 18.53
CA SER A 97 -19.71 21.45 19.85
C SER A 97 -19.10 20.48 20.87
N SER A 98 -19.01 19.18 20.55
CA SER A 98 -18.36 18.23 21.46
C SER A 98 -16.86 18.48 21.54
N THR A 99 -16.33 18.41 22.77
CA THR A 99 -14.90 18.51 23.07
C THR A 99 -14.36 17.26 23.77
N SER A 100 -15.20 16.26 24.00
CA SER A 100 -14.82 15.02 24.67
C SER A 100 -14.02 14.11 23.74
N ASP A 101 -13.17 13.28 24.33
CA ASP A 101 -12.55 12.17 23.61
C ASP A 101 -13.55 11.01 23.46
N PRO A 102 -13.56 10.30 22.31
CA PRO A 102 -14.35 9.10 22.14
C PRO A 102 -14.06 8.03 23.20
N THR A 103 -15.09 7.25 23.54
CA THR A 103 -14.97 6.08 24.44
C THR A 103 -15.22 4.76 23.70
N THR A 104 -15.28 4.81 22.37
CA THR A 104 -15.53 3.68 21.48
C THR A 104 -14.34 2.72 21.44
N SER A 105 -14.60 1.49 20.98
CA SER A 105 -13.61 0.42 20.88
C SER A 105 -13.33 0.07 19.42
N ALA A 106 -12.08 -0.32 19.14
CA ALA A 106 -11.68 -0.81 17.84
C ALA A 106 -12.46 -2.08 17.45
N TYR A 107 -12.62 -2.31 16.15
CA TYR A 107 -13.01 -3.62 15.62
C TYR A 107 -11.95 -4.67 15.93
N SER A 108 -12.35 -5.94 15.96
CA SER A 108 -11.39 -7.04 15.98
C SER A 108 -10.68 -7.15 14.64
N TYR A 109 -9.37 -7.35 14.65
CA TYR A 109 -8.56 -7.57 13.45
C TYR A 109 -7.49 -8.62 13.73
N SER A 110 -7.00 -9.26 12.67
CA SER A 110 -5.82 -10.11 12.73
C SER A 110 -4.58 -9.27 12.40
N ASP A 111 -3.58 -9.31 13.29
CA ASP A 111 -2.30 -8.66 13.03
C ASP A 111 -1.62 -9.33 11.83
N SER A 112 -1.38 -8.53 10.80
CA SER A 112 -0.82 -8.96 9.52
C SER A 112 -0.44 -7.73 8.72
N CYS A 113 0.61 -7.87 7.90
CA CYS A 113 1.01 -6.86 6.92
C CYS A 113 0.63 -7.26 5.49
N ASP A 114 -0.38 -8.12 5.38
CA ASP A 114 -0.99 -8.47 4.11
C ASP A 114 -1.82 -7.29 3.61
N ASP A 115 -1.95 -7.18 2.29
CA ASP A 115 -2.91 -6.27 1.67
C ASP A 115 -4.35 -6.70 1.97
N GLU A 116 -5.31 -5.95 1.43
CA GLU A 116 -6.70 -6.41 1.39
C GLU A 116 -6.79 -7.72 0.57
N ASP A 117 -7.73 -8.60 0.95
CA ASP A 117 -7.92 -9.88 0.27
C ASP A 117 -8.15 -9.65 -1.24
N ILE A 118 -7.31 -10.30 -2.07
CA ILE A 118 -7.33 -10.14 -3.53
C ILE A 118 -8.70 -10.45 -4.14
N SER A 119 -9.51 -11.30 -3.51
CA SER A 119 -10.87 -11.60 -3.96
C SER A 119 -11.83 -10.41 -3.85
N ASN A 120 -11.51 -9.42 -3.00
CA ASN A 120 -12.24 -8.15 -2.90
C ASN A 120 -11.72 -7.09 -3.90
N LEU A 121 -10.49 -7.23 -4.40
CA LEU A 121 -9.82 -6.26 -5.26
C LEU A 121 -10.12 -6.53 -6.74
N VAL A 122 -11.40 -6.51 -7.12
CA VAL A 122 -11.85 -6.78 -8.49
C VAL A 122 -11.95 -5.46 -9.28
N PRO A 123 -11.08 -5.20 -10.29
CA PRO A 123 -11.17 -3.98 -11.09
C PRO A 123 -12.54 -3.83 -11.76
N TYR A 124 -13.11 -2.63 -11.71
CA TYR A 124 -14.40 -2.35 -12.34
C TYR A 124 -14.30 -2.47 -13.86
N VAL A 125 -13.18 -2.04 -14.44
CA VAL A 125 -12.80 -2.32 -15.82
C VAL A 125 -11.98 -3.60 -15.82
N ALA A 126 -12.62 -4.71 -16.15
CA ALA A 126 -11.95 -6.00 -16.20
C ALA A 126 -10.93 -6.04 -17.36
N LEU A 127 -9.72 -6.49 -17.04
CA LEU A 127 -8.64 -6.78 -17.98
C LEU A 127 -8.01 -8.11 -17.57
N ASP A 128 -7.94 -9.04 -18.51
CA ASP A 128 -7.29 -10.33 -18.29
C ASP A 128 -5.80 -10.20 -18.62
N ALA A 129 -4.93 -10.63 -17.69
CA ALA A 129 -3.51 -10.78 -17.97
C ALA A 129 -3.30 -12.01 -18.87
N ASN A 130 -2.60 -11.86 -20.00
CA ASN A 130 -2.33 -12.97 -20.91
C ASN A 130 -1.08 -13.74 -20.47
N LEU A 131 -1.25 -14.90 -19.85
CA LEU A 131 -0.17 -15.72 -19.30
C LEU A 131 0.59 -16.55 -20.35
N ASP A 132 0.19 -16.51 -21.62
CA ASP A 132 0.74 -17.38 -22.66
C ASP A 132 2.18 -17.00 -23.09
N ASP A 133 2.65 -15.79 -22.77
CA ASP A 133 3.99 -15.27 -23.14
C ASP A 133 5.02 -15.32 -21.97
N LEU A 134 4.94 -16.33 -21.11
CA LEU A 134 5.89 -16.58 -20.00
C LEU A 134 7.29 -16.96 -20.54
N GLU A 135 8.27 -16.04 -20.52
CA GLU A 135 9.67 -16.42 -20.81
C GLU A 135 10.70 -16.16 -19.70
N ASP A 136 10.46 -15.30 -18.70
CA ASP A 136 11.48 -15.02 -17.67
C ASP A 136 10.93 -15.00 -16.24
N ASP A 137 11.30 -16.02 -15.44
CA ASP A 137 11.20 -16.01 -13.98
C ASP A 137 12.38 -15.21 -13.39
N PHE A 138 12.13 -13.97 -12.95
CA PHE A 138 13.14 -13.17 -12.27
C PHE A 138 13.16 -13.45 -10.77
N GLU A 139 13.97 -14.41 -10.31
CA GLU A 139 14.22 -14.62 -8.88
C GLU A 139 14.81 -13.36 -8.23
N VAL A 140 14.01 -12.66 -7.43
CA VAL A 140 14.47 -11.55 -6.60
C VAL A 140 14.82 -12.08 -5.22
N THR A 141 16.08 -11.94 -4.78
CA THR A 141 16.51 -12.34 -3.43
C THR A 141 17.02 -11.15 -2.64
N VAL A 142 16.56 -10.99 -1.40
CA VAL A 142 17.18 -10.07 -0.45
C VAL A 142 18.36 -10.75 0.26
N SER A 143 19.53 -10.09 0.29
CA SER A 143 20.67 -10.53 1.10
C SER A 143 21.28 -9.37 1.91
N LYS A 144 21.96 -9.68 3.03
CA LYS A 144 22.71 -8.71 3.86
C LYS A 144 24.21 -8.83 3.55
N PRO A 145 24.79 -7.95 2.70
CA PRO A 145 26.14 -8.18 2.18
C PRO A 145 27.29 -7.84 3.16
N ASN A 146 27.07 -7.06 4.23
CA ASN A 146 28.08 -6.87 5.28
C ASN A 146 27.48 -6.44 6.64
N SER A 147 28.34 -6.39 7.67
CA SER A 147 27.97 -6.18 9.08
C SER A 147 27.90 -4.70 9.51
N VAL A 148 28.19 -3.74 8.61
CA VAL A 148 28.25 -2.31 8.95
C VAL A 148 27.06 -1.53 8.39
N LEU A 149 26.57 -1.91 7.20
CA LEU A 149 25.39 -1.31 6.58
C LEU A 149 24.43 -2.40 6.12
N PHE A 150 23.16 -2.27 6.50
CA PHE A 150 22.10 -3.08 5.92
C PHE A 150 21.81 -2.56 4.51
N LYS A 151 21.83 -3.45 3.51
CA LYS A 151 21.47 -3.12 2.12
C LYS A 151 20.45 -4.14 1.64
N TRP A 152 19.40 -3.67 0.99
CA TRP A 152 18.50 -4.53 0.23
C TRP A 152 19.11 -4.81 -1.14
N ALA A 153 18.82 -6.00 -1.68
CA ALA A 153 19.27 -6.42 -3.00
C ALA A 153 18.11 -7.08 -3.74
N MET A 154 18.12 -7.00 -5.06
CA MET A 154 17.31 -7.81 -5.95
C MET A 154 18.26 -8.49 -6.94
N THR A 155 17.98 -9.74 -7.33
CA THR A 155 18.87 -10.53 -8.22
C THR A 155 20.36 -10.45 -7.78
N SER A 156 20.62 -10.62 -6.48
CA SER A 156 21.95 -10.49 -5.85
C SER A 156 22.64 -9.12 -5.96
N THR A 157 21.94 -8.08 -6.43
CA THR A 157 22.51 -6.74 -6.63
C THR A 157 21.76 -5.67 -5.84
N THR A 158 22.49 -4.81 -5.14
CA THR A 158 21.93 -3.57 -4.57
C THR A 158 21.93 -2.49 -5.65
N PHE A 159 20.75 -1.95 -5.97
CA PHE A 159 20.61 -0.86 -6.92
C PHE A 159 21.36 0.40 -6.46
N VAL A 160 22.17 0.96 -7.35
CA VAL A 160 22.85 2.24 -7.19
C VAL A 160 22.75 2.98 -8.52
N THR A 161 22.17 4.17 -8.49
CA THR A 161 22.13 5.07 -9.65
C THR A 161 23.25 6.10 -9.58
N ASP A 162 23.77 6.51 -10.73
CA ASP A 162 24.57 7.73 -10.85
C ASP A 162 23.61 8.92 -11.02
N TRP A 163 23.62 9.86 -10.08
CA TRP A 163 22.74 11.04 -10.16
C TRP A 163 23.20 12.05 -11.21
N ALA A 164 24.50 12.07 -11.55
CA ALA A 164 25.03 12.95 -12.57
C ALA A 164 24.86 12.39 -13.99
N ASP A 165 24.66 11.07 -14.10
CA ASP A 165 24.46 10.36 -15.38
C ASP A 165 23.25 9.41 -15.30
N PRO A 166 22.00 9.94 -15.25
CA PRO A 166 20.81 9.12 -15.12
C PRO A 166 20.58 8.23 -16.35
N THR A 167 19.87 7.11 -16.18
CA THR A 167 19.64 6.12 -17.25
C THR A 167 19.08 6.74 -18.53
N LEU A 168 18.20 7.74 -18.44
CA LEU A 168 17.66 8.44 -19.61
C LEU A 168 18.76 9.18 -20.40
N LEU A 169 19.71 9.82 -19.72
CA LEU A 169 20.84 10.50 -20.37
C LEU A 169 21.80 9.49 -21.01
N GLN A 170 22.04 8.35 -20.34
CA GLN A 170 22.84 7.26 -20.90
C GLN A 170 22.21 6.76 -22.22
N VAL A 171 20.91 6.48 -22.23
CA VAL A 171 20.17 6.04 -23.43
C VAL A 171 20.20 7.11 -24.53
N GLU A 172 19.98 8.40 -24.20
CA GLU A 172 20.06 9.50 -25.15
C GLU A 172 21.45 9.60 -25.82
N ASN A 173 22.52 9.31 -25.06
CA ASN A 173 23.89 9.24 -25.56
C ASN A 173 24.23 7.94 -26.30
N GLY A 174 23.25 7.05 -26.53
CA GLY A 174 23.42 5.79 -27.24
C GLY A 174 24.13 4.70 -26.42
N PHE A 175 24.14 4.83 -25.10
CA PHE A 175 24.71 3.83 -24.20
C PHE A 175 23.76 2.64 -24.06
N THR A 176 24.29 1.42 -24.25
CA THR A 176 23.51 0.16 -24.19
C THR A 176 24.15 -0.88 -23.27
N ASN A 177 25.17 -0.50 -22.48
CA ASN A 177 25.94 -1.45 -21.67
C ASN A 177 25.86 -1.09 -20.19
N PHE A 178 24.71 -1.37 -19.57
CA PHE A 178 24.44 -1.01 -18.19
C PHE A 178 25.26 -1.84 -17.20
N THR A 179 25.64 -1.22 -16.08
CA THR A 179 26.33 -1.94 -15.00
C THR A 179 25.33 -2.83 -14.24
N ASN A 180 25.80 -3.94 -13.66
CA ASN A 180 24.95 -4.75 -12.77
C ASN A 180 24.31 -3.90 -11.66
N ALA A 181 25.04 -2.91 -11.12
CA ALA A 181 24.54 -2.00 -10.08
C ALA A 181 23.33 -1.16 -10.52
N SER A 182 23.14 -0.95 -11.82
CA SER A 182 21.98 -0.27 -12.38
C SER A 182 20.73 -1.16 -12.42
N ASN A 183 20.88 -2.47 -12.20
CA ASN A 183 19.82 -3.48 -12.12
C ASN A 183 18.76 -3.38 -13.25
N VAL A 184 19.24 -3.15 -14.48
CA VAL A 184 18.37 -2.96 -15.65
C VAL A 184 17.79 -4.31 -16.08
N ILE A 185 16.47 -4.32 -16.29
CA ILE A 185 15.74 -5.40 -16.96
C ILE A 185 15.24 -4.81 -18.29
N GLU A 186 15.64 -5.42 -19.40
CA GLU A 186 15.23 -4.97 -20.73
C GLU A 186 13.96 -5.69 -21.19
N LEU A 187 12.98 -4.93 -21.65
CA LEU A 187 11.73 -5.44 -22.24
C LEU A 187 11.66 -4.96 -23.71
N PRO A 188 12.37 -5.62 -24.64
CA PRO A 188 12.56 -5.08 -26.00
C PRO A 188 11.33 -5.23 -26.90
N THR A 189 10.37 -6.07 -26.52
CA THR A 189 9.20 -6.39 -27.33
C THR A 189 8.03 -5.51 -26.93
N ALA A 190 7.50 -4.74 -27.88
CA ALA A 190 6.33 -3.89 -27.64
C ALA A 190 5.02 -4.69 -27.66
N GLY A 191 4.09 -4.33 -26.77
CA GLY A 191 2.72 -4.85 -26.78
C GLY A 191 2.55 -6.28 -26.23
N VAL A 192 3.54 -6.80 -25.52
CA VAL A 192 3.48 -8.09 -24.83
C VAL A 192 3.44 -7.89 -23.32
N TRP A 193 2.96 -8.89 -22.59
CA TRP A 193 2.99 -8.91 -21.14
C TRP A 193 4.39 -9.30 -20.65
N ALA A 194 4.81 -8.72 -19.53
CA ALA A 194 5.99 -9.17 -18.78
C ALA A 194 5.53 -9.62 -17.39
N TYR A 195 6.11 -10.72 -16.92
CA TYR A 195 5.80 -11.31 -15.63
C TYR A 195 6.99 -11.17 -14.70
N PHE A 196 6.72 -10.78 -13.45
CA PHE A 196 7.74 -10.60 -12.42
C PHE A 196 7.31 -11.38 -11.18
N VAL A 197 8.09 -12.39 -10.80
CA VAL A 197 7.91 -13.10 -9.53
C VAL A 197 8.94 -12.58 -8.54
N ILE A 198 8.51 -11.69 -7.65
CA ILE A 198 9.37 -11.16 -6.60
C ILE A 198 9.22 -12.04 -5.37
N GLU A 199 10.23 -12.85 -5.10
CA GLU A 199 10.25 -13.76 -3.95
C GLU A 199 11.17 -13.27 -2.84
N THR A 200 11.10 -13.90 -1.67
CA THR A 200 12.03 -13.64 -0.58
C THR A 200 11.97 -14.80 0.39
N ALA A 201 13.13 -15.23 0.88
CA ALA A 201 13.21 -16.15 2.02
C ALA A 201 13.15 -15.42 3.37
N ASN A 202 13.22 -14.08 3.37
CA ASN A 202 13.14 -13.29 4.59
C ASN A 202 11.67 -13.13 5.00
N SER A 203 11.40 -13.23 6.29
CA SER A 203 10.06 -13.03 6.86
C SER A 203 9.71 -11.55 7.06
N ILE A 204 10.16 -10.67 6.16
CA ILE A 204 9.89 -9.23 6.19
C ILE A 204 9.08 -8.90 4.94
N PRO A 205 7.83 -8.43 5.09
CA PRO A 205 7.01 -8.03 3.95
C PRO A 205 7.51 -6.70 3.37
N HIS A 206 7.33 -6.51 2.07
CA HIS A 206 7.75 -5.31 1.35
C HIS A 206 6.63 -4.81 0.44
N PRO A 207 6.20 -3.55 0.55
CA PRO A 207 5.33 -2.96 -0.46
C PRO A 207 6.14 -2.71 -1.74
N ILE A 208 5.74 -3.37 -2.83
CA ILE A 208 6.39 -3.21 -4.15
C ILE A 208 5.64 -2.15 -4.94
N HIS A 209 6.39 -1.19 -5.50
CA HIS A 209 5.87 -0.16 -6.37
C HIS A 209 6.51 -0.25 -7.75
N ASN A 210 5.69 -0.25 -8.80
CA ASN A 210 6.13 -0.21 -10.19
C ASN A 210 5.80 1.14 -10.82
N HIS A 211 6.79 1.77 -11.46
CA HIS A 211 6.60 2.99 -12.25
C HIS A 211 6.09 2.63 -13.66
N GLY A 212 5.38 3.56 -14.30
CA GLY A 212 4.87 3.42 -15.68
C GLY A 212 5.64 4.24 -16.70
#